data_AF-A0A0E0AM81-F1
#
_entry.id   AF-A0A0E0AM81-F1
#
_cell.length_a   1.000
_cell.length_b   1.000
_cell.length_c   1.000
_cell.angle_alpha   90.00
_cell.angle_beta   90.00
_cell.angle_gamma   90.00
#
_symmetry.space_group_name_H-M   'P 1'
#
loop_
_entity.id
_entity.type
_entity.pdbx_description
1 polymer ?
#
loop_
_entity_poly.entity_id
_entity_poly.type
_entity_poly.pdbx_seq_one_letter_code
_entity_poly.pdbx_strand_id
1 'polypeptide(L)'
;METLFMLLLLLFLLLLKLKPLNSLHAMIPGPPPPKGSLVEHDKALGLWTIKLPSADTVVVKRTLSTVTEHPEGLPGVEESADFAEHRKSFWSSVKPAHFGVKLTSKSLLGIAQFIFTGLCIGLLGGFSFGRSLLLKFPSFFSAGWFRKSGPTEEQVSSASFKMWFVGRGYSDAARASDRGSKPDKEIITRVSGPEIGYITTPIVLVQCALVLLSQRGNLPKGGVYTPGAVFGPTDIQQRLQENGLSFDLVSTRTL
;
A
#
# COMPACT_ATOMS: atom_id res chain seq x y z
N MET A 1 4.43 16.07 19.00
CA MET A 1 5.27 15.01 18.39
C MET A 1 4.50 14.19 17.36
N GLU A 2 3.16 14.23 17.36
CA GLU A 2 2.34 13.27 16.60
C GLU A 2 1.91 13.77 15.21
N THR A 3 1.59 15.06 15.04
CA THR A 3 1.45 15.67 13.70
C THR A 3 2.76 15.58 12.92
N LEU A 4 3.89 15.61 13.64
CA LEU A 4 5.21 15.43 13.09
C LEU A 4 5.38 14.02 12.53
N PHE A 5 4.75 12.99 13.12
CA PHE A 5 4.85 11.60 12.66
C PHE A 5 4.01 11.33 11.42
N MET A 6 2.79 11.86 11.30
CA MET A 6 1.97 11.74 10.09
C MET A 6 2.49 12.60 8.93
N LEU A 7 2.95 13.82 9.22
CA LEU A 7 3.62 14.66 8.23
C LEU A 7 5.01 14.11 7.89
N LEU A 8 5.74 13.49 8.82
CA LEU A 8 6.94 12.71 8.51
C LEU A 8 6.57 11.46 7.73
N LEU A 9 5.47 10.75 7.96
CA LEU A 9 5.11 9.58 7.16
C LEU A 9 4.82 10.03 5.72
N LEU A 10 4.08 11.12 5.52
CA LEU A 10 3.86 11.74 4.22
C LEU A 10 5.16 12.30 3.61
N LEU A 11 6.03 12.95 4.39
CA LEU A 11 7.36 13.40 3.94
C LEU A 11 8.31 12.22 3.69
N PHE A 12 8.21 11.11 4.41
CA PHE A 12 9.06 9.92 4.29
C PHE A 12 8.62 9.12 3.07
N LEU A 13 7.31 9.09 2.79
CA LEU A 13 6.71 8.61 1.55
C LEU A 13 7.08 9.49 0.34
N LEU A 14 7.25 10.82 0.51
CA LEU A 14 7.67 11.75 -0.56
C LEU A 14 9.20 11.88 -0.74
N LEU A 15 9.99 11.80 0.35
CA LEU A 15 11.44 12.06 0.39
C LEU A 15 12.28 10.80 0.32
N LEU A 16 11.67 9.61 0.41
CA LEU A 16 12.30 8.42 -0.12
C LEU A 16 12.36 8.56 -1.65
N LYS A 17 13.35 9.32 -2.12
CA LYS A 17 14.20 8.86 -3.21
C LYS A 17 14.82 7.54 -2.76
N LEU A 18 14.01 6.48 -2.68
CA LEU A 18 14.53 5.14 -2.87
C LEU A 18 15.13 5.21 -4.26
N LYS A 19 16.46 5.41 -4.31
CA LYS A 19 17.22 5.16 -5.53
C LYS A 19 16.69 3.82 -6.04
N PRO A 20 16.27 3.72 -7.31
CA PRO A 20 16.06 2.41 -7.88
C PRO A 20 17.41 1.70 -7.73
N LEU A 21 17.53 0.82 -6.74
CA LEU A 21 18.46 -0.30 -6.91
C LEU A 21 18.01 -0.97 -8.19
N ASN A 22 18.96 -1.40 -9.01
CA ASN A 22 18.72 -2.15 -10.24
C ASN A 22 17.92 -3.43 -9.91
N SER A 23 16.61 -3.31 -9.71
CA SER A 23 15.71 -4.44 -9.62
C SER A 23 15.43 -4.86 -11.05
N LEU A 24 15.71 -6.12 -11.35
CA LEU A 24 15.24 -6.77 -12.57
C LEU A 24 13.77 -6.39 -12.74
N HIS A 25 13.42 -5.79 -13.88
CA HIS A 25 12.02 -5.54 -14.18
C HIS A 25 11.35 -6.90 -14.30
N ALA A 26 10.54 -7.28 -13.31
CA ALA A 26 9.70 -8.46 -13.40
C ALA A 26 8.93 -8.38 -14.72
N MET A 27 9.06 -9.41 -15.57
CA MET A 27 8.30 -9.49 -16.81
C MET A 27 6.85 -9.79 -16.48
N ILE A 28 6.07 -8.73 -16.28
CA ILE A 28 4.63 -8.81 -16.04
C ILE A 28 3.95 -8.95 -17.42
N PRO A 29 3.19 -10.04 -17.67
CA PRO A 29 2.46 -10.20 -18.92
C PRO A 29 1.41 -9.11 -19.12
N GLY A 30 1.15 -8.75 -20.38
CA GLY A 30 0.20 -7.73 -20.77
C GLY A 30 0.75 -6.29 -20.70
N PRO A 31 0.01 -5.31 -21.23
CA PRO A 31 0.43 -3.92 -21.20
C PRO A 31 0.28 -3.32 -19.78
N PRO A 32 1.15 -2.37 -19.38
CA PRO A 32 0.92 -1.61 -18.18
C PRO A 32 -0.39 -0.82 -18.28
N PRO A 33 -1.05 -0.52 -17.14
CA PRO A 33 -2.25 0.30 -17.14
C PRO A 33 -1.99 1.61 -17.90
N PRO A 34 -2.97 2.09 -18.68
CA PRO A 34 -2.84 3.37 -19.38
C PRO A 34 -2.50 4.47 -18.36
N LYS A 35 -1.68 5.44 -18.77
CA LYS A 35 -1.15 6.46 -17.86
C LYS A 35 -2.22 7.29 -17.16
N GLY A 36 -3.45 7.31 -17.69
CA GLY A 36 -4.62 7.98 -17.13
C GLY A 36 -4.46 9.49 -17.08
N SER A 37 -5.56 10.19 -16.79
CA SER A 37 -5.52 11.59 -16.38
C SER A 37 -4.97 11.70 -14.96
N LEU A 38 -4.38 12.85 -14.62
CA LEU A 38 -3.87 13.09 -13.26
C LEU A 38 -4.99 13.01 -12.22
N VAL A 39 -6.17 13.56 -12.57
CA VAL A 39 -7.40 13.52 -11.79
C VAL A 39 -8.46 12.79 -12.60
N GLU A 40 -9.09 11.79 -12.00
CA GLU A 40 -10.13 10.97 -12.64
C GLU A 40 -11.26 10.70 -11.64
N HIS A 41 -12.51 10.74 -12.10
CA HIS A 41 -13.64 10.26 -11.31
C HIS A 41 -13.82 8.75 -11.52
N ASP A 42 -13.60 7.97 -10.48
CA ASP A 42 -13.90 6.54 -10.48
C ASP A 42 -15.40 6.33 -10.33
N LYS A 43 -16.08 5.99 -11.43
CA LYS A 43 -17.52 5.78 -11.46
C LYS A 43 -17.97 4.57 -10.62
N ALA A 44 -17.13 3.54 -10.49
CA ALA A 44 -17.48 2.32 -9.76
C ALA A 44 -17.44 2.57 -8.24
N LEU A 45 -16.48 3.38 -7.79
CA LEU A 45 -16.35 3.74 -6.37
C LEU A 45 -17.08 5.03 -5.99
N GLY A 46 -17.48 5.85 -6.97
CA GLY A 46 -18.10 7.16 -6.74
C GLY A 46 -17.14 8.16 -6.09
N LEU A 47 -15.85 8.07 -6.43
CA LEU A 47 -14.78 8.86 -5.81
C LEU A 47 -13.97 9.61 -6.86
N TRP A 48 -13.57 10.83 -6.55
CA TRP A 48 -12.50 11.50 -7.26
C TRP A 48 -11.17 10.90 -6.86
N THR A 49 -10.29 10.70 -7.82
CA THR A 49 -8.99 10.07 -7.62
C THR A 49 -7.87 10.92 -8.18
N ILE A 50 -6.73 10.95 -7.48
CA ILE A 50 -5.50 11.54 -7.98
C ILE A 50 -4.38 10.51 -7.87
N LYS A 51 -3.59 10.36 -8.93
CA LYS A 51 -2.44 9.45 -8.93
C LYS A 51 -1.40 9.94 -7.92
N LEU A 52 -0.98 9.05 -7.01
CA LEU A 52 0.02 9.36 -6.01
C LEU A 52 1.33 8.64 -6.35
N PRO A 53 2.44 9.35 -6.61
CA PRO A 53 3.77 8.74 -6.52
C PRO A 53 4.01 8.41 -5.03
N SER A 54 3.72 7.17 -4.63
CA SER A 54 3.86 6.70 -3.25
C SER A 54 4.99 5.70 -3.10
N ALA A 55 5.66 5.70 -1.94
CA ALA A 55 6.60 4.65 -1.58
C ALA A 55 5.93 3.26 -1.57
N ASP A 56 4.62 3.17 -1.34
CA ASP A 56 3.86 1.91 -1.42
C ASP A 56 4.04 1.26 -2.79
N THR A 57 4.07 2.07 -3.86
CA THR A 57 4.30 1.55 -5.21
C THR A 57 5.68 0.92 -5.33
N VAL A 58 6.69 1.50 -4.68
CA VAL A 58 8.06 0.95 -4.67
C VAL A 58 8.12 -0.32 -3.83
N VAL A 59 7.50 -0.32 -2.64
CA VAL A 59 7.48 -1.47 -1.74
C VAL A 59 6.75 -2.65 -2.38
N VAL A 60 5.57 -2.45 -2.96
CA VAL A 60 4.83 -3.54 -3.63
C VAL A 60 5.59 -4.05 -4.84
N LYS A 61 6.20 -3.19 -5.64
CA LYS A 61 7.06 -3.63 -6.76
C LYS A 61 8.24 -4.47 -6.27
N ARG A 62 8.87 -4.09 -5.15
CA ARG A 62 9.94 -4.90 -4.54
C ARG A 62 9.43 -6.25 -4.07
N THR A 63 8.28 -6.30 -3.40
CA THR A 63 7.62 -7.57 -3.03
C THR A 63 7.42 -8.46 -4.26
N LEU A 64 6.84 -7.92 -5.34
CA LEU A 64 6.58 -8.70 -6.55
C LEU A 64 7.87 -9.12 -7.27
N SER A 65 8.92 -8.30 -7.24
CA SER A 65 10.25 -8.68 -7.75
C SER A 65 10.81 -9.87 -6.97
N THR A 66 10.81 -9.79 -5.64
CA THR A 66 11.29 -10.88 -4.78
C THR A 66 10.51 -12.16 -5.02
N VAL A 67 9.18 -12.09 -5.16
CA VAL A 67 8.34 -13.27 -5.44
C VAL A 67 8.57 -13.82 -6.84
N THR A 68 8.95 -12.97 -7.81
CA THR A 68 9.31 -13.43 -9.16
C THR A 68 10.64 -14.17 -9.16
N GLU A 69 11.62 -13.69 -8.39
CA GLU A 69 12.93 -14.32 -8.21
C GLU A 69 12.83 -15.61 -7.37
N HIS A 70 11.86 -15.66 -6.46
CA HIS A 70 11.59 -16.80 -5.58
C HIS A 70 10.12 -17.23 -5.71
N PRO A 71 9.75 -17.98 -6.76
CA PRO A 71 8.35 -18.33 -7.05
C PRO A 71 7.70 -19.20 -5.96
N GLU A 72 8.50 -19.94 -5.21
CA GLU A 72 8.08 -20.71 -4.04
C GLU A 72 8.08 -19.89 -2.73
N GLY A 73 8.47 -18.62 -2.78
CA GLY A 73 8.72 -17.77 -1.62
C GLY A 73 10.10 -17.97 -0.99
N LEU A 74 10.40 -17.13 -0.01
CA LEU A 74 11.66 -17.18 0.73
C LEU A 74 11.59 -18.27 1.83
N PRO A 75 12.49 -19.26 1.84
CA PRO A 75 12.45 -20.32 2.83
C PRO A 75 12.74 -19.82 4.25
N GLY A 76 12.07 -20.44 5.22
CA GLY A 76 12.39 -20.28 6.65
C GLY A 76 13.75 -20.87 7.02
N VAL A 77 14.26 -20.52 8.19
CA VAL A 77 15.51 -21.12 8.74
C VAL A 77 15.29 -22.55 9.22
N GLU A 78 14.15 -22.77 9.86
CA GLU A 78 13.79 -23.97 10.61
C GLU A 78 12.29 -24.27 10.41
N GLU A 79 11.79 -24.05 9.19
CA GLU A 79 10.37 -24.29 8.88
C GLU A 79 10.05 -25.80 8.90
N SER A 80 8.86 -26.15 9.40
CA SER A 80 8.35 -27.52 9.29
C SER A 80 8.05 -27.89 7.84
N ALA A 81 7.99 -29.19 7.53
CA ALA A 81 7.62 -29.66 6.20
C ALA A 81 6.25 -29.12 5.77
N ASP A 82 5.26 -29.18 6.66
CA ASP A 82 3.90 -28.67 6.41
C ASP A 82 3.90 -27.16 6.10
N PHE A 83 4.68 -26.37 6.84
CA PHE A 83 4.78 -24.93 6.59
C PHE A 83 5.50 -24.63 5.27
N ALA A 84 6.55 -25.39 4.95
CA ALA A 84 7.26 -25.24 3.68
C ALA A 84 6.32 -25.51 2.49
N GLU A 85 5.48 -26.56 2.55
CA GLU A 85 4.47 -26.84 1.53
C GLU A 85 3.42 -25.74 1.45
N HIS A 86 2.91 -25.27 2.59
CA HIS A 86 1.97 -24.15 2.64
C HIS A 86 2.54 -22.89 1.98
N ARG A 87 3.78 -22.51 2.34
CA ARG A 87 4.49 -21.37 1.79
C ARG A 87 4.65 -21.48 0.26
N LYS A 88 5.09 -22.64 -0.22
CA LYS A 88 5.26 -22.92 -1.65
C LYS A 88 3.94 -22.77 -2.41
N SER A 89 2.88 -23.34 -1.88
CA SER A 89 1.53 -23.27 -2.45
C SER A 89 1.01 -21.82 -2.49
N PHE A 90 1.15 -21.10 -1.38
CA PHE A 90 0.75 -19.70 -1.27
C PHE A 90 1.45 -18.84 -2.34
N TRP A 91 2.79 -18.88 -2.41
CA TRP A 91 3.53 -18.01 -3.33
C TRP A 91 3.39 -18.38 -4.79
N SER A 92 3.24 -19.67 -5.11
CA SER A 92 2.98 -20.12 -6.49
C SER A 92 1.65 -19.59 -7.06
N SER A 93 0.68 -19.30 -6.17
CA SER A 93 -0.62 -18.73 -6.54
C SER A 93 -0.55 -17.22 -6.87
N VAL A 94 0.44 -16.50 -6.33
CA VAL A 94 0.59 -15.06 -6.52
C VAL A 94 1.23 -14.78 -7.86
N LYS A 95 0.57 -13.96 -8.69
CA LYS A 95 1.10 -13.54 -9.99
C LYS A 95 1.63 -12.09 -9.93
N PRO A 96 2.74 -11.79 -10.63
CA PRO A 96 3.22 -10.41 -10.76
C PRO A 96 2.14 -9.50 -11.35
N ALA A 97 2.04 -8.28 -10.83
CA ALA A 97 1.03 -7.31 -11.26
C ALA A 97 1.61 -5.91 -11.43
N HIS A 98 1.07 -5.17 -12.41
CA HIS A 98 1.32 -3.74 -12.47
C HIS A 98 0.57 -3.04 -11.34
N PHE A 99 1.33 -2.41 -10.44
CA PHE A 99 0.78 -1.77 -9.26
C PHE A 99 0.91 -0.25 -9.30
N GLY A 100 -0.11 0.44 -8.80
CA GLY A 100 -0.13 1.89 -8.62
C GLY A 100 -1.11 2.29 -7.52
N VAL A 101 -0.88 3.46 -6.94
CA VAL A 101 -1.69 4.00 -5.84
C VAL A 101 -2.38 5.29 -6.28
N LYS A 102 -3.64 5.43 -5.87
CA LYS A 102 -4.43 6.64 -6.05
C LYS A 102 -4.93 7.11 -4.68
N LEU A 103 -4.83 8.42 -4.42
CA LEU A 103 -5.58 9.04 -3.32
C LEU A 103 -6.99 9.31 -3.79
N THR A 104 -7.95 9.20 -2.88
CA THR A 104 -9.36 9.37 -3.22
C THR A 104 -10.04 10.39 -2.31
N SER A 105 -11.02 11.10 -2.86
CA SER A 105 -11.88 12.02 -2.13
C SER A 105 -13.31 11.96 -2.67
N LYS A 106 -14.29 12.19 -1.81
CA LYS A 106 -15.70 12.37 -2.23
C LYS A 106 -15.93 13.71 -2.93
N SER A 107 -15.02 14.67 -2.79
CA SER A 107 -15.15 16.02 -3.34
C SER A 107 -13.92 16.46 -4.13
N LEU A 108 -14.15 17.26 -5.18
CA LEU A 108 -13.09 17.93 -5.93
C LEU A 108 -12.27 18.88 -5.06
N LEU A 109 -12.89 19.53 -4.07
CA LEU A 109 -12.20 20.37 -3.10
C LEU A 109 -11.14 19.57 -2.33
N GLY A 110 -11.45 18.34 -1.91
CA GLY A 110 -10.46 17.48 -1.26
C GLY A 110 -9.29 17.11 -2.19
N ILE A 111 -9.53 16.93 -3.48
CA ILE A 111 -8.45 16.74 -4.47
C ILE A 111 -7.59 18.00 -4.57
N ALA A 112 -8.20 19.19 -4.62
CA ALA A 112 -7.46 20.45 -4.64
C ALA A 112 -6.62 20.64 -3.37
N GLN A 113 -7.13 20.25 -2.20
CA GLN A 113 -6.38 20.25 -0.93
C GLN A 113 -5.19 19.29 -0.96
N PHE A 114 -5.35 18.08 -1.50
CA PHE A 114 -4.24 17.14 -1.70
C PHE A 114 -3.15 17.73 -2.59
N ILE A 115 -3.54 18.32 -3.73
CA ILE A 115 -2.60 18.94 -4.68
C ILE A 115 -1.85 20.09 -4.01
N PHE A 116 -2.57 21.00 -3.35
CA PHE A 116 -1.98 22.14 -2.65
C PHE A 116 -0.98 21.69 -1.59
N THR A 117 -1.37 20.73 -0.74
CA THR A 117 -0.51 20.19 0.31
C THR A 117 0.72 19.51 -0.28
N GLY A 118 0.55 18.69 -1.32
CA GLY A 118 1.65 18.03 -2.02
C GLY A 118 2.62 19.01 -2.65
N LEU A 119 2.14 20.09 -3.27
CA LEU A 119 2.98 21.16 -3.83
C LEU A 119 3.76 21.89 -2.73
N CYS A 120 3.11 22.24 -1.61
CA CYS A 120 3.79 22.88 -0.49
C CYS A 120 4.93 22.01 0.04
N ILE A 121 4.69 20.71 0.24
CA ILE A 121 5.71 19.77 0.70
C ILE A 121 6.80 19.59 -0.36
N GLY A 122 6.45 19.44 -1.64
CA GLY A 122 7.42 19.25 -2.71
C GLY A 122 8.35 20.45 -2.91
N LEU A 123 7.82 21.67 -2.82
CA LEU A 123 8.60 22.90 -2.98
C LEU A 123 9.42 23.25 -1.74
N LEU A 124 8.85 23.10 -0.54
CA LEU A 124 9.49 23.54 0.71
C LEU A 124 10.27 22.43 1.43
N GLY A 125 9.98 21.16 1.14
CA GLY A 125 10.56 20.01 1.84
C GLY A 125 12.04 19.78 1.53
N GLY A 126 12.56 20.33 0.43
CA GLY A 126 13.93 20.09 -0.03
C GLY A 126 15.02 20.81 0.77
N PHE A 127 14.69 21.81 1.59
CA PHE A 127 15.68 22.61 2.33
C PHE A 127 15.25 22.87 3.78
N SER A 128 16.22 23.19 4.65
CA SER A 128 16.01 23.32 6.10
C SER A 128 14.98 24.39 6.47
N PHE A 129 15.05 25.57 5.85
CA PHE A 129 14.10 26.65 6.11
C PHE A 129 12.66 26.29 5.71
N GLY A 130 12.46 25.71 4.53
CA GLY A 130 11.13 25.31 4.06
C GLY A 130 10.53 24.21 4.94
N ARG A 131 11.33 23.21 5.35
CA ARG A 131 10.90 22.21 6.35
C ARG A 131 10.50 22.86 7.67
N SER A 132 11.29 23.81 8.18
CA SER A 132 10.95 24.57 9.39
C SER A 132 9.60 25.28 9.25
N LEU A 133 9.34 25.89 8.08
CA LEU A 133 8.10 26.60 7.80
C LEU A 133 6.87 25.67 7.76
N LEU A 134 6.98 24.53 7.05
CA LEU A 134 5.94 23.50 6.99
C LEU A 134 5.55 23.01 8.40
N LEU A 135 6.55 22.77 9.26
CA LEU A 135 6.35 22.30 10.63
C LEU A 135 5.83 23.39 11.57
N LYS A 136 6.20 24.66 11.34
CA LYS A 136 5.74 25.79 12.15
C LYS A 136 4.31 26.20 11.85
N PHE A 137 3.82 25.97 10.62
CA PHE A 137 2.46 26.35 10.21
C PHE A 137 1.72 25.22 9.46
N PRO A 138 1.58 24.02 10.06
CA PRO A 138 1.01 22.86 9.37
C PRO A 138 -0.43 23.11 8.90
N SER A 139 -1.23 23.85 9.68
CA SER A 139 -2.61 24.20 9.31
C SER A 139 -2.67 25.00 8.02
N PHE A 140 -1.77 25.96 7.83
CA PHE A 140 -1.72 26.74 6.59
C PHE A 140 -1.33 25.86 5.40
N PHE A 141 -0.23 25.12 5.50
CA PHE A 141 0.30 24.30 4.40
C PHE A 141 -0.48 23.02 4.11
N SER A 142 -1.48 22.69 4.94
CA SER A 142 -2.41 21.59 4.72
C SER A 142 -3.85 22.03 4.49
N ALA A 143 -4.07 23.33 4.26
CA ALA A 143 -5.41 23.91 4.09
C ALA A 143 -6.39 23.53 5.23
N GLY A 144 -5.88 23.50 6.46
CA GLY A 144 -6.64 23.22 7.69
C GLY A 144 -6.72 21.74 8.09
N TRP A 145 -6.18 20.83 7.28
CA TRP A 145 -6.28 19.39 7.52
C TRP A 145 -5.43 18.91 8.70
N PHE A 146 -4.22 19.45 8.83
CA PHE A 146 -3.30 19.15 9.91
C PHE A 146 -3.18 20.30 10.88
N ARG A 147 -3.24 20.00 12.18
CA ARG A 147 -3.07 20.97 13.26
C ARG A 147 -1.94 20.55 14.17
N LYS A 148 -1.28 21.52 14.80
CA LYS A 148 -0.19 21.25 15.76
C LYS A 148 -0.63 20.42 16.96
N SER A 149 -1.88 20.59 17.38
CA SER A 149 -2.50 19.85 18.47
C SER A 149 -2.77 18.37 18.13
N GLY A 150 -2.69 17.98 16.86
CA GLY A 150 -3.19 16.69 16.41
C GLY A 150 -4.73 16.64 16.41
N PRO A 151 -5.31 15.45 16.12
CA PRO A 151 -6.72 15.16 16.30
C PRO A 151 -7.08 15.00 17.79
N THR A 152 -8.34 15.20 18.16
CA THR A 152 -8.83 14.87 19.51
C THR A 152 -9.08 13.37 19.66
N GLU A 153 -9.18 12.86 20.89
CA GLU A 153 -9.48 11.45 21.15
C GLU A 153 -10.83 11.02 20.57
N GLU A 154 -11.83 11.90 20.57
CA GLU A 154 -13.14 11.65 19.96
C GLU A 154 -13.04 11.56 18.43
N GLN A 155 -12.18 12.40 17.83
CA GLN A 155 -11.92 12.34 16.39
C GLN A 155 -11.22 11.03 16.02
N VAL A 156 -10.26 10.57 16.84
CA VAL A 156 -9.54 9.31 16.61
C VAL A 156 -10.48 8.11 16.81
N SER A 157 -11.26 8.09 17.88
CA SER A 157 -12.16 6.97 18.21
C SER A 157 -13.36 6.83 17.27
N SER A 158 -13.85 7.93 16.69
CA SER A 158 -14.95 7.90 15.72
C SER A 158 -14.50 7.73 14.26
N ALA A 159 -13.20 7.89 13.97
CA ALA A 159 -12.67 7.77 12.62
C ALA A 159 -12.47 6.30 12.19
N SER A 160 -12.54 6.09 10.88
CA SER A 160 -12.29 4.81 10.23
C SER A 160 -11.62 5.02 8.88
N PHE A 161 -10.95 4.00 8.35
CA PHE A 161 -10.42 4.03 6.99
C PHE A 161 -11.04 2.96 6.09
N LYS A 162 -10.97 3.23 4.79
CA LYS A 162 -11.27 2.27 3.72
C LYS A 162 -10.22 2.39 2.64
N MET A 163 -9.58 1.27 2.32
CA MET A 163 -8.65 1.14 1.21
C MET A 163 -9.24 0.17 0.20
N TRP A 164 -9.28 0.58 -1.06
CA TRP A 164 -9.86 -0.19 -2.15
C TRP A 164 -8.75 -0.75 -3.03
N PHE A 165 -8.80 -2.05 -3.31
CA PHE A 165 -7.90 -2.73 -4.22
C PHE A 165 -8.70 -3.12 -5.46
N VAL A 166 -8.35 -2.50 -6.59
CA VAL A 166 -9.02 -2.74 -7.88
C VAL A 166 -8.04 -3.51 -8.76
N GLY A 167 -8.27 -4.82 -8.88
CA GLY A 167 -7.51 -5.71 -9.75
C GLY A 167 -8.20 -5.84 -11.10
N ARG A 168 -7.45 -5.63 -12.19
CA ARG A 168 -7.90 -5.92 -13.56
C ARG A 168 -6.94 -6.91 -14.19
N GLY A 169 -7.49 -7.96 -14.78
CA GLY A 169 -6.70 -9.02 -15.38
C GLY A 169 -7.49 -9.79 -16.43
N TYR A 170 -7.00 -10.98 -16.74
CA TYR A 170 -7.57 -11.85 -17.76
C TYR A 170 -8.25 -13.06 -17.11
N SER A 171 -9.37 -13.47 -17.68
CA SER A 171 -10.08 -14.69 -17.34
C SER A 171 -9.30 -15.95 -17.68
N ASP A 172 -8.42 -15.88 -18.67
CA ASP A 172 -7.61 -16.98 -19.20
C ASP A 172 -6.16 -16.52 -19.53
N ALA A 173 -5.17 -17.38 -19.26
CA ALA A 173 -3.75 -17.13 -19.54
C ALA A 173 -3.42 -16.99 -21.04
N ALA A 174 -4.15 -17.68 -21.92
CA ALA A 174 -4.01 -17.56 -23.37
C ALA A 174 -4.36 -16.13 -23.82
N ARG A 175 -5.39 -15.52 -23.21
CA ARG A 175 -5.78 -14.13 -23.50
C ARG A 175 -4.71 -13.15 -23.04
N ALA A 176 -4.06 -13.39 -21.89
CA ALA A 176 -2.96 -12.56 -21.41
C ALA A 176 -1.72 -12.58 -22.34
N SER A 177 -1.58 -13.63 -23.15
CA SER A 177 -0.44 -13.82 -24.07
C SER A 177 -0.67 -13.20 -25.45
N ASP A 178 -1.91 -12.86 -25.80
CA ASP A 178 -2.25 -12.24 -27.07
C ASP A 178 -1.86 -10.74 -27.08
N ARG A 179 -1.12 -10.33 -28.11
CA ARG A 179 -0.61 -8.95 -28.21
C ARG A 179 -1.75 -8.00 -28.52
N GLY A 180 -2.23 -7.30 -27.49
CA GLY A 180 -3.23 -6.24 -27.61
C GLY A 180 -4.60 -6.60 -27.03
N SER A 181 -4.75 -7.79 -26.45
CA SER A 181 -5.92 -8.12 -25.65
C SER A 181 -6.02 -7.15 -24.46
N LYS A 182 -7.26 -6.80 -24.12
CA LYS A 182 -7.55 -5.97 -22.93
C LYS A 182 -7.98 -6.89 -21.78
N PRO A 183 -7.67 -6.52 -20.51
CA PRO A 183 -8.24 -7.19 -19.36
C PRO A 183 -9.77 -7.32 -19.48
N ASP A 184 -10.29 -8.51 -19.25
CA ASP A 184 -11.72 -8.86 -19.36
C ASP A 184 -12.34 -9.21 -18.00
N LYS A 185 -11.56 -9.12 -16.92
CA LYS A 185 -12.01 -9.40 -15.55
C LYS A 185 -11.56 -8.32 -14.59
N GLU A 186 -12.47 -7.92 -13.71
CA GLU A 186 -12.22 -6.99 -12.62
C GLU A 186 -12.62 -7.63 -11.28
N ILE A 187 -11.75 -7.48 -10.28
CA ILE A 187 -12.00 -7.88 -8.89
C ILE A 187 -11.73 -6.66 -8.02
N ILE A 188 -12.70 -6.30 -7.19
CA ILE A 188 -12.59 -5.23 -6.22
C ILE A 188 -12.62 -5.85 -4.83
N THR A 189 -11.55 -5.66 -4.07
CA THR A 189 -11.51 -5.97 -2.64
C THR A 189 -11.33 -4.70 -1.82
N ARG A 190 -11.63 -4.79 -0.53
CA ARG A 190 -11.55 -3.67 0.40
C ARG A 190 -10.90 -4.10 1.70
N VAL A 191 -10.01 -3.25 2.20
CA VAL A 191 -9.51 -3.33 3.57
C VAL A 191 -10.07 -2.14 4.35
N SER A 192 -10.60 -2.39 5.54
CA SER A 192 -11.12 -1.34 6.41
C SER A 192 -10.81 -1.61 7.87
N GLY A 193 -10.92 -0.58 8.70
CA GLY A 193 -10.66 -0.67 10.13
C GLY A 193 -10.84 0.67 10.84
N PRO A 194 -10.46 0.75 12.14
CA PRO A 194 -10.50 1.99 12.92
C PRO A 194 -9.52 3.02 12.36
N GLU A 195 -9.40 4.21 12.94
CA GLU A 195 -8.51 5.26 12.45
C GLU A 195 -7.10 4.75 12.03
N ILE A 196 -6.61 5.20 10.87
CA ILE A 196 -5.47 4.59 10.17
C ILE A 196 -4.12 4.88 10.84
N GLY A 197 -3.91 6.09 11.36
CA GLY A 197 -2.62 6.57 11.83
C GLY A 197 -2.28 6.17 13.26
N TYR A 198 -3.21 6.34 14.19
CA TYR A 198 -3.05 6.18 15.63
C TYR A 198 -3.56 4.84 16.16
N ILE A 199 -4.55 4.22 15.50
CA ILE A 199 -5.08 2.92 15.95
C ILE A 199 -4.54 1.80 15.08
N THR A 200 -4.83 1.83 13.78
CA THR A 200 -4.52 0.72 12.86
C THR A 200 -3.02 0.52 12.70
N THR A 201 -2.23 1.60 12.55
CA THR A 201 -0.79 1.47 12.33
C THR A 201 -0.08 0.79 13.51
N PRO A 202 -0.31 1.18 14.78
CA PRO A 202 0.21 0.43 15.92
C PRO A 202 -0.24 -1.03 15.97
N ILE A 203 -1.52 -1.32 15.68
CA ILE A 203 -2.01 -2.72 15.59
C ILE A 203 -1.17 -3.51 14.59
N VAL A 204 -1.01 -2.99 13.36
CA VAL A 204 -0.23 -3.67 12.31
C VAL A 204 1.21 -3.91 12.74
N LEU A 205 1.88 -2.90 13.33
CA LEU A 205 3.26 -3.03 13.80
C LEU A 205 3.41 -4.08 14.90
N VAL A 206 2.51 -4.09 15.88
CA VAL A 206 2.51 -5.08 16.96
C VAL A 206 2.26 -6.49 16.41
N GLN A 207 1.29 -6.67 15.51
CA GLN A 207 1.03 -7.98 14.93
C GLN A 207 2.21 -8.48 14.08
N CYS A 208 2.87 -7.61 13.30
CA CYS A 208 4.10 -7.97 12.61
C CYS A 208 5.22 -8.40 13.57
N ALA A 209 5.39 -7.69 14.70
CA ALA A 209 6.38 -8.04 15.71
C ALA A 209 6.07 -9.39 16.38
N LEU A 210 4.81 -9.67 16.68
CA LEU A 210 4.37 -10.94 17.23
C LEU A 210 4.62 -12.11 16.27
N VAL A 211 4.38 -11.94 14.97
CA VAL A 211 4.73 -12.95 13.95
C VAL A 211 6.24 -13.16 13.90
N LEU A 212 7.04 -12.09 13.90
CA LEU A 212 8.50 -12.19 13.90
C LEU A 212 9.05 -12.99 15.10
N LEU A 213 8.45 -12.83 16.27
CA LEU A 213 8.86 -13.51 17.50
C LEU A 213 8.36 -14.96 17.55
N SER A 214 7.06 -15.18 17.27
CA SER A 214 6.43 -16.49 17.45
C SER A 214 6.70 -17.47 16.31
N GLN A 215 6.98 -16.97 15.10
CA GLN A 215 7.18 -17.80 13.91
C GLN A 215 8.59 -17.66 13.33
N ARG A 216 9.59 -17.28 14.15
CA ARG A 216 10.96 -16.96 13.71
C ARG A 216 11.61 -18.04 12.83
N GLY A 217 11.37 -19.33 13.14
CA GLY A 217 11.88 -20.46 12.34
C GLY A 217 11.31 -20.51 10.93
N ASN A 218 10.05 -20.07 10.74
CA ASN A 218 9.35 -20.03 9.46
C ASN A 218 9.78 -18.87 8.55
N LEU A 219 10.60 -17.94 9.05
CA LEU A 219 10.97 -16.72 8.36
C LEU A 219 12.45 -16.74 7.91
N PRO A 220 12.83 -16.00 6.84
CA PRO A 220 14.20 -16.03 6.29
C PRO A 220 15.26 -15.56 7.29
N LYS A 221 16.43 -16.21 7.31
CA LYS A 221 17.52 -16.08 8.33
C LYS A 221 17.94 -14.64 8.68
N GLY A 222 17.79 -13.70 7.76
CA GLY A 222 18.05 -12.29 7.99
C GLY A 222 18.13 -11.53 6.66
N GLY A 223 18.15 -10.19 6.74
CA GLY A 223 18.20 -9.30 5.57
C GLY A 223 17.15 -8.19 5.63
N VAL A 224 17.05 -7.43 4.54
CA VAL A 224 16.05 -6.37 4.38
C VAL A 224 15.00 -6.84 3.38
N TYR A 225 13.82 -7.19 3.90
CA TYR A 225 12.71 -7.68 3.08
C TYR A 225 11.50 -6.78 3.22
N THR A 226 10.63 -6.81 2.22
CA THR A 226 9.32 -6.19 2.33
C THR A 226 8.39 -7.05 3.19
N PRO A 227 7.48 -6.45 3.98
CA PRO A 227 6.53 -7.20 4.80
C PRO A 227 5.70 -8.19 3.97
N GLY A 228 5.31 -7.80 2.75
CA GLY A 228 4.56 -8.66 1.85
C GLY A 228 5.29 -9.96 1.52
N ALA A 229 6.60 -9.90 1.23
CA ALA A 229 7.37 -11.08 0.85
C ALA A 229 7.62 -12.05 2.02
N VAL A 230 7.54 -11.56 3.27
CA VAL A 230 7.85 -12.34 4.47
C VAL A 230 6.59 -12.87 5.15
N PHE A 231 5.57 -12.04 5.31
CA PHE A 231 4.38 -12.38 6.09
C PHE A 231 3.22 -12.97 5.27
N GLY A 232 3.34 -13.01 3.94
CA GLY A 232 2.31 -13.60 3.07
C GLY A 232 1.79 -14.97 3.53
N PRO A 233 2.67 -15.97 3.78
CA PRO A 233 2.26 -17.32 4.17
C PRO A 233 2.03 -17.48 5.68
N THR A 234 1.95 -16.39 6.45
CA THR A 234 1.73 -16.45 7.91
C THR A 234 0.28 -16.14 8.26
N ASP A 235 -0.08 -16.30 9.52
CA ASP A 235 -1.39 -15.94 10.08
C ASP A 235 -1.62 -14.42 10.24
N ILE A 236 -0.79 -13.56 9.61
CA ILE A 236 -0.85 -12.11 9.83
C ILE A 236 -2.22 -11.53 9.47
N GLN A 237 -2.86 -12.01 8.40
CA GLN A 237 -4.17 -11.53 8.00
C GLN A 237 -5.22 -11.86 9.07
N GLN A 238 -5.22 -13.09 9.59
CA GLN A 238 -6.14 -13.51 10.66
C GLN A 238 -5.93 -12.66 11.91
N ARG A 239 -4.68 -12.46 12.33
CA ARG A 239 -4.34 -11.61 13.48
C ARG A 239 -4.85 -10.18 13.32
N LEU A 240 -4.71 -9.61 12.12
CA LEU A 240 -5.24 -8.27 11.83
C LEU A 240 -6.77 -8.24 11.90
N GLN A 241 -7.45 -9.30 11.43
CA GLN A 241 -8.91 -9.43 11.52
C GLN A 241 -9.39 -9.49 12.98
N GLU A 242 -8.74 -10.32 13.80
CA GLU A 242 -9.02 -10.44 15.23
C GLU A 242 -8.79 -9.13 16.00
N ASN A 243 -7.99 -8.22 15.43
CA ASN A 243 -7.68 -6.90 16.00
C ASN A 243 -8.39 -5.75 15.27
N GLY A 244 -9.54 -6.01 14.63
CA GLY A 244 -10.46 -4.97 14.17
C GLY A 244 -10.27 -4.51 12.72
N LEU A 245 -9.44 -5.19 11.93
CA LEU A 245 -9.41 -4.99 10.47
C LEU A 245 -10.41 -5.91 9.76
N SER A 246 -10.85 -5.52 8.57
CA SER A 246 -11.72 -6.33 7.73
C SER A 246 -11.16 -6.40 6.32
N PHE A 247 -11.31 -7.56 5.68
CA PHE A 247 -10.85 -7.85 4.32
C PHE A 247 -12.03 -8.42 3.54
N ASP A 248 -12.61 -7.59 2.67
CA ASP A 248 -13.86 -7.91 1.98
C ASP A 248 -13.62 -8.10 0.48
N LEU A 249 -14.23 -9.13 -0.10
CA LEU A 249 -14.48 -9.18 -1.54
C LEU A 249 -15.73 -8.35 -1.85
N VAL A 250 -15.55 -7.22 -2.53
CA VAL A 250 -16.66 -6.31 -2.84
C VAL A 250 -17.37 -6.69 -4.12
N SER A 251 -16.62 -7.01 -5.18
CA SER A 251 -17.22 -7.48 -6.43
C SER A 251 -16.24 -8.22 -7.31
N THR A 252 -16.76 -9.16 -8.10
CA THR A 252 -16.07 -9.77 -9.25
C THR A 252 -16.95 -9.57 -10.47
N ARG A 253 -16.38 -9.08 -11.58
CA ARG A 253 -17.14 -8.76 -12.81
C ARG A 253 -16.33 -9.11 -14.05
N THR A 254 -17.04 -9.48 -15.11
CA THR A 254 -16.51 -9.51 -16.48
C THR A 254 -16.67 -8.12 -17.08
N LEU A 255 -15.63 -7.62 -17.75
CA LEU A 255 -15.56 -6.28 -18.36
C LEU A 255 -16.08 -6.25 -19.80
#